data_AF-A0A0J9VSQ3-F1
#
_entry.id   AF-A0A0J9VSQ3-F1
#
_cell.length_a   1.000
_cell.length_b   1.000
_cell.length_c   1.000
_cell.angle_alpha   90.00
_cell.angle_beta   90.00
_cell.angle_gamma   90.00
#
_symmetry.space_group_name_H-M   'P 1'
#
loop_
_entity.id
_entity.type
_entity.pdbx_description
1 polymer ?
#
loop_
_entity_poly.entity_id
_entity_poly.type
_entity_poly.pdbx_seq_one_letter_code
_entity_poly.pdbx_strand_id
1 'polypeptide(L)'
;MPTIPSHGGPRGMLPTYTGGNVIPYHNKTHGNRCAPGNTLLQGRRRHRKVLRDSIYGITKPAIRRLARRGGVKRISEGIYNEIRRALKERLETASSLAILFC
;
A
#
# COMPACT_ATOMS: atom_id res chain seq x y z
N MET A 1 35.81 -4.23 29.51
CA MET A 1 35.74 -3.89 28.07
C MET A 1 34.34 -4.19 27.59
N PRO A 2 33.50 -3.21 27.22
CA PRO A 2 32.17 -3.51 26.69
C PRO A 2 32.26 -4.06 25.26
N THR A 3 31.60 -5.19 24.99
CA THR A 3 31.66 -5.91 23.71
C THR A 3 30.61 -5.38 22.73
N ILE A 4 31.02 -4.92 21.53
CA ILE A 4 30.11 -4.54 20.44
C ILE A 4 29.54 -5.83 19.80
N PRO A 5 28.22 -5.96 19.56
CA PRO A 5 27.67 -7.08 18.80
C PRO A 5 28.15 -7.08 17.34
N SER A 6 28.91 -8.09 16.94
CA SER A 6 29.60 -8.15 15.64
C SER A 6 28.71 -8.50 14.44
N HIS A 7 27.43 -8.85 14.65
CA HIS A 7 26.49 -9.17 13.58
C HIS A 7 25.14 -8.49 13.82
N GLY A 8 24.69 -7.69 12.84
CA GLY A 8 23.30 -7.24 12.73
C GLY A 8 22.92 -5.88 13.32
N GLY A 9 23.70 -4.82 13.07
CA GLY A 9 23.29 -3.45 13.36
C GLY A 9 22.49 -2.78 12.22
N PRO A 10 21.52 -1.88 12.51
CA PRO A 10 20.83 -1.09 11.48
C PRO A 10 21.82 -0.23 10.69
N ARG A 11 21.77 -0.30 9.36
CA ARG A 11 22.68 0.45 8.47
C ARG A 11 22.53 1.95 8.69
N GLY A 12 23.63 2.63 9.00
CA GLY A 12 23.68 4.09 9.16
C GLY A 12 23.73 4.62 10.60
N MET A 13 23.90 3.75 11.61
CA MET A 13 24.03 4.16 13.01
C MET A 13 25.39 3.72 13.59
N LEU A 14 26.07 4.63 14.31
CA LEU A 14 27.30 4.34 15.07
C LEU A 14 26.97 4.33 16.58
N PRO A 15 27.46 3.37 17.36
CA PRO A 15 27.30 3.37 18.82
C PRO A 15 28.13 4.51 19.46
N THR A 16 27.54 5.22 20.43
CA THR A 16 28.19 6.29 21.21
C THR A 16 28.64 5.78 22.59
N TYR A 17 29.86 6.13 23.01
CA TYR A 17 30.45 5.76 24.30
C TYR A 17 30.50 6.96 25.24
N THR A 18 29.75 6.92 26.35
CA THR A 18 29.79 7.93 27.41
C THR A 18 29.85 7.23 28.76
N GLY A 19 30.90 7.49 29.55
CA GLY A 19 30.98 7.05 30.95
C GLY A 19 31.09 5.54 31.18
N GLY A 20 31.70 4.78 30.25
CA GLY A 20 31.96 3.34 30.44
C GLY A 20 30.79 2.40 30.12
N ASN A 21 29.62 2.92 29.75
CA ASN A 21 28.45 2.13 29.35
C ASN A 21 28.13 2.30 27.85
N VAL A 22 27.68 1.22 27.19
CA VAL A 22 27.19 1.24 25.80
C VAL A 22 25.71 1.59 25.80
N ILE A 23 25.32 2.69 25.14
CA ILE A 23 23.92 3.03 24.93
C ILE A 23 23.45 2.36 23.63
N PRO A 24 22.47 1.45 23.65
CA PRO A 24 21.90 0.87 22.44
C PRO A 24 21.16 1.96 21.64
N TYR A 25 21.57 2.13 20.38
CA TYR A 25 20.93 2.91 19.30
C TYR A 25 19.79 3.85 19.73
N HIS A 26 20.11 5.12 19.99
CA HIS A 26 19.08 6.14 20.21
C HIS A 26 18.46 6.59 18.87
N ASN A 27 17.14 6.67 18.81
CA ASN A 27 16.37 6.92 17.60
C ASN A 27 16.52 8.39 17.16
N LYS A 28 17.08 8.65 15.98
CA LYS A 28 16.83 9.91 15.26
C LYS A 28 15.39 9.84 14.74
N THR A 29 14.53 10.64 15.34
CA THR A 29 13.08 10.74 15.08
C THR A 29 12.71 10.65 13.59
N HIS A 30 12.15 9.52 13.17
CA HIS A 30 11.25 9.47 12.01
C HIS A 30 9.82 9.53 12.53
N GLY A 31 9.34 10.76 12.73
CA GLY A 31 8.01 11.05 13.21
C GLY A 31 6.95 10.67 12.16
N ASN A 32 6.41 9.45 12.26
CA ASN A 32 5.05 9.18 11.84
C ASN A 32 4.10 9.90 12.80
N ARG A 33 3.84 11.18 12.52
CA ARG A 33 2.74 11.89 13.15
C ARG A 33 1.44 11.51 12.45
N CYS A 34 0.81 10.43 12.90
CA CYS A 34 -0.64 10.38 12.90
C CYS A 34 -1.10 11.16 14.13
N ALA A 35 -1.36 12.45 13.95
CA ALA A 35 -2.04 13.25 14.96
C ALA A 35 -3.57 13.22 14.71
N PRO A 36 -4.40 13.01 15.74
CA PRO A 36 -5.84 13.19 15.67
C PRO A 36 -6.15 14.69 15.80
N GLY A 37 -6.83 15.27 14.81
CA GLY A 37 -7.12 16.70 14.79
C GLY A 37 -8.37 16.99 13.97
N ASN A 38 -9.46 17.28 14.67
CA ASN A 38 -10.71 17.83 14.17
C ASN A 38 -10.53 19.27 13.67
N THR A 39 -9.82 19.47 12.56
CA THR A 39 -9.86 20.75 11.83
C THR A 39 -10.90 20.65 10.73
N LEU A 40 -12.06 21.23 11.03
CA LEU A 40 -12.95 21.95 10.13
C LEU A 40 -13.54 21.14 8.97
N LEU A 41 -14.87 21.07 9.03
CA LEU A 41 -15.83 20.74 8.00
C LEU A 41 -15.69 21.65 6.76
N GLN A 42 -14.51 21.67 6.14
CA GLN A 42 -14.35 22.16 4.78
C GLN A 42 -14.92 21.04 3.91
N GLY A 43 -16.19 21.18 3.55
CA GLY A 43 -16.88 20.27 2.67
C GLY A 43 -15.94 19.86 1.55
N ARG A 44 -15.43 18.63 1.63
CA ARG A 44 -14.85 17.94 0.48
C ARG A 44 -16.03 17.84 -0.48
N ARG A 45 -16.23 18.88 -1.29
CA ARG A 45 -17.10 18.86 -2.45
C ARG A 45 -16.74 17.55 -3.09
N ARG A 46 -17.68 16.59 -3.02
CA ARG A 46 -17.50 15.31 -3.68
C ARG A 46 -17.42 15.73 -5.12
N HIS A 47 -16.20 15.86 -5.65
CA HIS A 47 -15.99 15.99 -7.07
C HIS A 47 -16.73 14.79 -7.62
N ARG A 48 -17.89 15.03 -8.22
CA ARG A 48 -18.61 14.00 -8.95
C ARG A 48 -17.58 13.47 -9.92
N LYS A 49 -17.23 12.19 -9.78
CA LYS A 49 -16.26 11.57 -10.67
C LYS A 49 -16.82 11.77 -12.07
N VAL A 50 -16.11 12.57 -12.87
CA VAL A 50 -16.33 12.61 -14.32
C VAL A 50 -16.31 11.16 -14.77
N LEU A 51 -17.34 10.73 -15.48
CA LEU A 51 -17.41 9.39 -16.04
C LEU A 51 -16.22 9.24 -16.97
N ARG A 52 -15.22 8.49 -16.50
CA ARG A 52 -14.04 8.10 -17.26
C ARG A 52 -14.07 6.59 -17.38
N ASP A 53 -13.46 6.09 -18.45
CA ASP A 53 -13.28 4.65 -18.64
C ASP A 53 -12.52 4.06 -17.47
N SER A 54 -13.26 3.42 -16.56
CA SER A 54 -12.73 2.86 -15.32
C SER A 54 -11.86 1.63 -15.56
N ILE A 55 -11.94 1.08 -16.78
CA ILE A 55 -11.19 -0.09 -17.24
C ILE A 55 -9.68 0.14 -17.17
N TYR A 56 -9.20 1.30 -17.60
CA TYR A 56 -7.78 1.66 -17.51
C TYR A 56 -7.38 2.15 -16.11
N GLY A 57 -8.36 2.52 -15.28
CA GLY A 57 -8.16 2.75 -13.85
C GLY A 57 -7.64 1.50 -13.12
N ILE A 58 -7.90 0.30 -13.67
CA ILE A 58 -7.26 -0.94 -13.24
C ILE A 58 -5.87 -1.04 -13.89
N THR A 59 -4.89 -0.49 -13.17
CA THR A 59 -3.50 -0.38 -13.62
C THR A 59 -2.76 -1.73 -13.52
N LYS A 60 -1.72 -1.94 -14.35
CA LYS A 60 -0.85 -3.12 -14.29
C LYS A 60 -0.33 -3.47 -12.88
N PRO A 61 0.11 -2.51 -12.02
CA PRO A 61 0.50 -2.83 -10.65
C PRO A 61 -0.68 -3.30 -9.78
N ALA A 62 -1.91 -2.83 -10.01
CA ALA A 62 -3.08 -3.32 -9.28
C ALA A 62 -3.37 -4.80 -9.60
N ILE A 63 -3.29 -5.17 -10.88
CA ILE A 63 -3.44 -6.56 -11.33
C ILE A 63 -2.33 -7.43 -10.72
N ARG A 64 -1.07 -6.95 -10.71
CA ARG A 64 0.02 -7.66 -10.02
C ARG A 64 -0.29 -7.88 -8.54
N ARG A 65 -0.78 -6.88 -7.80
CA ARG A 65 -1.14 -7.03 -6.38
C ARG A 65 -2.26 -8.05 -6.16
N LEU A 66 -3.22 -8.18 -7.07
CA LEU A 66 -4.27 -9.20 -7.00
C LEU A 66 -3.71 -10.59 -7.27
N ALA A 67 -2.98 -10.74 -8.38
CA ALA A 67 -2.37 -12.00 -8.78
C ALA A 67 -1.38 -12.54 -7.74
N ARG A 68 -0.59 -11.65 -7.11
CA ARG A 68 0.31 -12.05 -6.01
C ARG A 68 -0.46 -12.53 -4.78
N ARG A 69 -1.58 -11.89 -4.41
CA ARG A 69 -2.46 -12.38 -3.34
C ARG A 69 -3.05 -13.76 -3.66
N GLY A 70 -3.31 -14.02 -4.94
CA GLY A 70 -3.75 -15.34 -5.43
C GLY A 70 -2.62 -16.35 -5.68
N GLY A 71 -1.37 -16.08 -5.27
CA GLY A 71 -0.26 -17.04 -5.43
C GLY A 71 0.32 -17.16 -6.85
N VAL A 72 -0.05 -16.28 -7.78
CA VAL A 72 0.42 -16.33 -9.16
C VAL A 72 1.89 -15.91 -9.25
N LYS A 73 2.76 -16.80 -9.76
CA LYS A 73 4.23 -16.61 -9.82
C LYS A 73 4.74 -15.83 -11.04
N ARG A 74 4.16 -16.02 -12.23
CA ARG A 74 4.52 -15.29 -13.46
C ARG A 74 3.25 -14.84 -14.17
N ILE A 75 3.29 -13.65 -14.78
CA ILE A 75 2.14 -13.05 -15.49
C ILE A 75 2.64 -12.64 -16.87
N SER A 76 1.97 -13.12 -17.92
CA SER A 76 2.24 -12.72 -19.30
C SER A 76 1.59 -11.37 -19.63
N GLU A 77 2.12 -10.66 -20.63
CA GLU A 77 1.67 -9.32 -21.00
C GLU A 77 0.23 -9.31 -21.55
N GLY A 78 -0.20 -10.35 -22.28
CA GLY A 78 -1.57 -10.45 -22.80
C GLY A 78 -2.65 -10.56 -21.71
N ILE A 79 -2.29 -11.08 -20.54
CA ILE A 79 -3.21 -11.32 -19.42
C ILE A 79 -3.72 -10.02 -18.79
N TYR A 80 -2.99 -8.90 -18.91
CA TYR A 80 -3.44 -7.62 -18.36
C TYR A 80 -4.74 -7.13 -19.01
N ASN A 81 -4.90 -7.35 -20.31
CA ASN A 81 -6.09 -6.95 -21.04
C ASN A 81 -7.23 -7.94 -20.79
N GLU A 82 -6.92 -9.22 -20.72
CA GLU A 82 -7.90 -10.27 -20.44
C GLU A 82 -8.55 -10.10 -19.06
N ILE A 83 -7.74 -9.85 -18.02
CA ILE A 83 -8.24 -9.60 -16.66
C ILE A 83 -9.17 -8.39 -16.62
N ARG A 84 -8.90 -7.34 -17.42
CA ARG A 84 -9.78 -6.18 -17.49
C ARG A 84 -11.14 -6.50 -18.09
N ARG A 85 -11.18 -7.37 -19.12
CA ARG A 85 -12.42 -7.86 -19.73
C ARG A 85 -13.23 -8.70 -18.73
N ALA A 86 -12.59 -9.71 -18.15
CA ALA A 86 -13.23 -10.59 -17.16
C ALA A 86 -13.76 -9.84 -15.93
N LEU A 87 -13.03 -8.83 -15.45
CA LEU A 87 -13.50 -7.99 -14.34
C LEU A 87 -14.76 -7.18 -14.71
N LYS A 88 -14.83 -6.68 -15.95
CA LYS A 88 -15.99 -5.92 -16.42
C LYS A 88 -17.22 -6.81 -16.49
N GLU A 89 -17.09 -7.97 -17.13
CA GLU A 89 -18.17 -8.96 -17.27
C GLU A 89 -18.72 -9.37 -15.90
N ARG A 90 -17.84 -9.74 -14.96
CA ARG A 90 -18.25 -10.13 -13.60
C ARG A 90 -19.04 -9.03 -12.88
N LEU A 91 -18.66 -7.77 -13.08
CA LEU A 91 -19.32 -6.63 -12.44
C LEU A 91 -20.65 -6.28 -13.10
N GLU A 92 -20.77 -6.43 -14.42
CA GLU A 92 -22.03 -6.27 -15.14
C GLU A 92 -23.05 -7.32 -14.66
N THR A 93 -22.64 -8.59 -14.57
CA THR A 93 -23.49 -9.66 -14.02
C THR A 93 -23.87 -9.37 -12.56
N ALA A 94 -22.89 -9.05 -11.70
CA ALA A 94 -23.17 -8.83 -10.28
C ALA A 94 -24.06 -7.60 -10.03
N SER A 95 -23.89 -6.53 -10.80
CA SER A 95 -24.70 -5.30 -10.65
C SER A 95 -26.10 -5.50 -11.21
N SER A 96 -26.25 -6.24 -12.31
CA SER A 96 -27.55 -6.58 -12.88
C SER A 96 -28.38 -7.41 -11.90
N LEU A 97 -27.77 -8.44 -11.31
CA LEU A 97 -28.42 -9.23 -10.25
C LEU A 97 -28.75 -8.36 -9.04
N ALA A 98 -27.83 -7.50 -8.59
CA ALA A 98 -28.08 -6.63 -7.44
C ALA A 98 -29.24 -5.65 -7.65
N ILE A 99 -29.46 -5.14 -8.86
CA ILE A 99 -30.59 -4.23 -9.16
C ILE A 99 -31.90 -5.02 -9.29
N LEU A 100 -31.87 -6.24 -9.81
CA LEU A 100 -33.05 -7.08 -9.95
C LEU A 100 -33.55 -7.65 -8.62
N PHE A 101 -32.64 -7.92 -7.67
CA PHE A 101 -32.95 -8.50 -6.36
C PHE A 101 -32.98 -7.48 -5.21
N CYS A 102 -32.86 -6.18 -5.50
CA CYS A 102 -33.11 -5.09 -4.55
C CYS A 102 -34.57 -4.62 -4.65
#